data_AF-A0AAE0MA09-F1
#
_entry.id   AF-A0AAE0MA09-F1
#
_cell.length_a   1.000
_cell.length_b   1.000
_cell.length_c   1.000
_cell.angle_alpha   90.00
_cell.angle_beta   90.00
_cell.angle_gamma   90.00
#
_symmetry.space_group_name_H-M   'P 1'
#
loop_
_entity.id
_entity.type
_entity.pdbx_description
1 polymer ?
#
loop_
_entity_poly.entity_id
_entity_poly.type
_entity_poly.pdbx_seq_one_letter_code
_entity_poly.pdbx_strand_id
1 'polypeptide(L)'
;MFALIPSLLLLPLALAGVLPPSIQELDTRAVGVVSPNFTCGTANSGYTCPSEAACCSQFGYCGKGDEFCLNSPGVGCQTKFSNATNSCYAPKSGVTISVDGTCGTTGVGVIAVTQQTTAM
;
A
#
# COMPACT_ATOMS: atom_id res chain seq x y z
N MET A 1 -65.37 7.52 29.23
CA MET A 1 -64.91 6.24 29.81
C MET A 1 -63.40 6.24 29.69
N PHE A 2 -62.74 6.21 30.84
CA PHE A 2 -61.30 6.37 31.03
C PHE A 2 -60.48 5.34 30.25
N ALA A 3 -59.39 5.77 29.62
CA ALA A 3 -58.21 4.93 29.40
C ALA A 3 -56.96 5.81 29.52
N LEU A 4 -56.63 6.12 30.78
CA LEU A 4 -55.31 6.57 31.22
C LEU A 4 -54.39 5.34 31.27
N ILE A 5 -53.41 5.23 30.38
CA ILE A 5 -52.16 4.52 30.72
C ILE A 5 -50.99 5.25 30.01
N PRO A 6 -50.21 6.07 30.75
CA PRO A 6 -48.96 6.62 30.26
C PRO A 6 -47.84 5.60 30.52
N SER A 7 -47.56 4.73 29.55
CA SER A 7 -46.38 3.84 29.62
C SER A 7 -45.14 4.57 29.14
N LEU A 8 -44.66 5.44 30.03
CA LEU A 8 -43.30 5.95 30.08
C LEU A 8 -42.35 4.82 30.54
N LEU A 9 -41.10 4.87 30.08
CA LEU A 9 -39.93 4.10 30.50
C LEU A 9 -39.88 2.60 30.16
N LEU A 10 -39.03 2.26 29.19
CA LEU A 10 -37.75 1.59 29.42
C LEU A 10 -36.99 1.49 28.09
N LEU A 11 -36.24 2.54 27.78
CA LEU A 11 -35.17 2.52 26.79
C LEU A 11 -34.01 1.74 27.45
N PRO A 12 -33.61 0.53 27.01
CA PRO A 12 -32.28 0.07 27.34
C PRO A 12 -31.34 0.95 26.53
N LEU A 13 -30.68 1.89 27.23
CA LEU A 13 -29.40 2.44 26.80
C LEU A 13 -28.46 1.24 26.60
N ALA A 14 -28.46 0.67 25.40
CA ALA A 14 -27.38 -0.20 24.98
C ALA A 14 -26.17 0.73 24.82
N LEU A 15 -25.30 0.64 25.82
CA LEU A 15 -24.06 1.39 25.92
C LEU A 15 -23.37 1.37 24.56
N ALA A 16 -23.01 2.57 24.10
CA ALA A 16 -22.07 2.78 23.03
C ALA A 16 -20.83 1.91 23.32
N GLY A 17 -20.71 0.81 22.59
CA GLY A 17 -19.46 0.11 22.42
C GLY A 17 -18.53 1.06 21.68
N VAL A 18 -17.79 1.85 22.45
CA VAL A 18 -16.67 2.64 21.96
C VAL A 18 -15.62 1.63 21.51
N LEU A 19 -15.73 1.19 20.26
CA LEU A 19 -14.63 0.50 19.60
C LEU A 19 -13.51 1.54 19.52
N PRO A 20 -12.34 1.29 20.13
CA PRO A 20 -11.21 2.20 20.04
C PRO A 20 -10.88 2.44 18.55
N PRO A 21 -10.54 3.69 18.16
CA PRO A 21 -10.05 3.95 16.83
C PRO A 21 -8.69 3.27 16.67
N SER A 22 -8.61 2.38 15.69
CA SER A 22 -7.33 1.99 15.08
C SER A 22 -6.33 1.34 16.03
N ILE A 23 -6.60 0.09 16.45
CA ILE A 23 -5.49 -0.87 16.37
C ILE A 23 -5.15 -0.96 14.87
N GLN A 24 -4.25 -0.09 14.41
CA GLN A 24 -3.52 -0.34 13.18
C GLN A 24 -2.88 -1.70 13.41
N GLU A 25 -3.44 -2.71 12.74
CA GLU A 25 -2.88 -4.05 12.73
C GLU A 25 -1.39 -3.87 12.52
N LEU A 26 -0.60 -4.19 13.56
CA LEU A 26 0.81 -4.44 13.38
C LEU A 26 0.81 -5.63 12.43
N ASP A 27 0.96 -5.32 11.15
CA ASP A 27 0.95 -6.20 10.01
C ASP A 27 1.88 -7.36 10.35
N THR A 28 1.33 -8.38 11.01
CA THR A 28 2.02 -9.61 11.36
C THR A 28 1.96 -10.50 10.14
N ARG A 29 2.11 -9.91 8.94
CA ARG A 29 2.79 -10.59 7.86
C ARG A 29 4.09 -11.05 8.49
N ALA A 30 4.34 -12.36 8.42
CA ALA A 30 5.61 -12.96 8.81
C ALA A 30 6.70 -11.93 8.46
N VAL A 31 7.28 -11.30 9.48
CA VAL A 31 8.33 -10.31 9.31
C VAL A 31 9.45 -11.14 8.71
N GLY A 32 9.47 -11.20 7.37
CA GLY A 32 10.44 -12.01 6.67
C GLY A 32 11.79 -11.56 7.17
N VAL A 33 12.66 -12.51 7.47
CA VAL A 33 13.96 -12.23 8.07
C VAL A 33 14.62 -11.11 7.27
N VAL A 34 15.20 -10.12 7.94
CA VAL A 34 15.87 -9.02 7.25
C VAL A 34 17.05 -9.59 6.47
N SER A 35 17.19 -9.18 5.21
CA SER A 35 18.20 -9.72 4.32
C SER A 35 19.61 -9.51 4.86
N PRO A 36 20.46 -10.55 4.89
CA PRO A 36 21.86 -10.41 5.26
C PRO A 36 22.73 -9.83 4.13
N ASN A 37 22.27 -9.84 2.87
CA ASN A 37 23.07 -9.48 1.70
C ASN A 37 22.31 -8.60 0.68
N PHE A 38 21.33 -7.81 1.15
CA PHE A 38 20.48 -6.97 0.29
C PHE A 38 19.72 -7.73 -0.81
N THR A 39 19.48 -9.03 -0.64
CA THR A 39 18.60 -9.83 -1.49
C THR A 39 17.25 -10.06 -0.84
N CYS A 40 16.17 -10.03 -1.60
CA CYS A 40 14.80 -10.08 -1.09
C CYS A 40 13.88 -10.84 -2.03
N GLY A 41 12.64 -11.10 -1.59
CA GLY A 41 11.66 -11.79 -2.42
C GLY A 41 11.62 -13.30 -2.19
N THR A 42 10.64 -13.96 -2.80
CA THR A 42 10.46 -15.42 -2.74
C THR A 42 11.69 -16.19 -3.24
N ALA A 43 12.37 -15.67 -4.26
CA ALA A 43 13.60 -16.25 -4.80
C ALA A 43 14.77 -16.26 -3.79
N ASN A 44 14.71 -15.39 -2.76
CA ASN A 44 15.74 -15.23 -1.75
C ASN A 44 15.20 -15.60 -0.37
N SER A 45 14.62 -16.80 -0.23
CA SER A 45 14.10 -17.33 1.04
C SER A 45 13.01 -16.47 1.71
N GLY A 46 12.38 -15.55 0.96
CA GLY A 46 11.39 -14.63 1.49
C GLY A 46 12.00 -13.52 2.36
N TYR A 47 13.29 -13.21 2.20
CA TYR A 47 13.93 -12.11 2.93
C TYR A 47 13.24 -10.78 2.66
N THR A 48 13.15 -9.96 3.71
CA THR A 48 12.71 -8.57 3.61
C THR A 48 13.90 -7.62 3.56
N CYS A 49 13.65 -6.41 3.09
CA CYS A 49 14.69 -5.40 3.03
C CYS A 49 14.90 -4.65 4.35
N PRO A 50 16.16 -4.28 4.67
CA PRO A 50 16.46 -3.43 5.81
C PRO A 50 15.96 -1.99 5.57
N SER A 51 15.89 -1.19 6.63
CA SER A 51 15.32 0.17 6.54
C SER A 51 16.20 1.12 5.70
N GLU A 52 17.51 0.91 5.65
CA GLU A 52 18.41 1.63 4.78
C GLU A 52 18.22 1.31 3.28
N ALA A 53 17.54 0.22 2.93
CA ALA A 53 17.30 -0.16 1.53
C ALA A 53 15.88 -0.71 1.37
N ALA A 54 14.90 0.07 1.83
CA ALA A 54 13.56 -0.39 2.17
C ALA A 54 12.75 -1.08 1.06
N CYS A 55 13.10 -0.90 -0.22
CA CYS A 55 12.31 -1.39 -1.33
C CYS A 55 12.91 -2.67 -1.92
N CYS A 56 12.10 -3.72 -2.02
CA CYS A 56 12.49 -4.93 -2.74
C CYS A 56 12.13 -4.81 -4.21
N SER A 57 13.11 -4.71 -5.11
CA SER A 57 12.86 -4.69 -6.56
C SER A 57 12.31 -6.02 -7.08
N GLN A 58 11.72 -6.03 -8.27
CA GLN A 58 11.26 -7.26 -8.94
C GLN A 58 12.38 -8.27 -9.19
N PHE A 59 13.62 -7.79 -9.24
CA PHE A 59 14.81 -8.58 -9.46
C PHE A 59 15.33 -9.24 -8.17
N GLY A 60 14.67 -8.99 -7.03
CA GLY A 60 15.02 -9.61 -5.75
C GLY A 60 16.19 -8.94 -5.04
N TYR A 61 16.37 -7.63 -5.25
CA TYR A 61 17.39 -6.81 -4.59
C TYR A 61 16.77 -5.65 -3.84
N CYS A 62 17.32 -5.37 -2.67
CA CYS A 62 16.96 -4.25 -1.81
C CYS A 62 17.65 -2.97 -2.26
N GLY A 63 16.92 -1.86 -2.25
CA GLY A 63 17.48 -0.55 -2.57
C GLY A 63 16.57 0.61 -2.20
N LYS A 64 16.92 1.78 -2.73
CA LYS A 64 16.18 3.04 -2.62
C LYS A 64 16.08 3.65 -4.01
N GLY A 65 15.11 4.54 -4.21
CA GLY A 65 14.93 5.22 -5.49
C GLY A 65 13.91 4.53 -6.38
N ASP A 66 13.59 5.19 -7.48
CA ASP A 66 12.51 4.83 -8.38
C ASP A 66 12.70 3.42 -8.97
N GLU A 67 13.95 3.03 -9.25
CA GLU A 67 14.30 1.73 -9.82
C GLU A 67 14.04 0.54 -8.89
N PHE A 68 13.93 0.78 -7.58
CA PHE A 68 13.57 -0.23 -6.58
C PHE A 68 12.15 -0.09 -6.06
N CYS A 69 11.68 1.15 -5.90
CA CYS A 69 10.48 1.46 -5.12
C CYS A 69 9.24 1.70 -5.98
N LEU A 70 9.37 1.92 -7.29
CA LEU A 70 8.19 2.09 -8.13
C LEU A 70 7.41 0.79 -8.25
N ASN A 71 6.08 0.88 -8.23
CA ASN A 71 5.17 -0.25 -8.44
C ASN A 71 4.51 -0.23 -9.83
N SER A 72 5.22 0.31 -10.82
CA SER A 72 4.76 0.38 -12.21
C SER A 72 4.80 -0.99 -12.91
N PRO A 73 3.98 -1.24 -13.94
CA PRO A 73 4.11 -2.43 -14.77
C PRO A 73 5.51 -2.49 -15.41
N GLY A 74 6.31 -3.52 -15.16
CA GLY A 74 7.66 -3.68 -15.73
C GLY A 74 8.83 -3.19 -14.86
N VAL A 75 8.56 -2.35 -13.85
CA VAL A 75 9.46 -2.01 -12.74
C VAL A 75 8.67 -2.19 -11.44
N GLY A 76 8.77 -3.37 -10.84
CA GLY A 76 7.86 -3.79 -9.78
C GLY A 76 8.52 -3.92 -8.42
N CYS A 77 8.28 -2.97 -7.52
CA CYS A 77 8.56 -3.12 -6.11
C CYS A 77 7.67 -4.21 -5.49
N GLN A 78 8.29 -5.22 -4.87
CA GLN A 78 7.63 -6.32 -4.19
C GLN A 78 7.25 -5.92 -2.76
N THR A 79 6.09 -5.28 -2.58
CA THR A 79 5.58 -4.80 -1.28
C THR A 79 5.60 -5.86 -0.18
N LYS A 80 5.43 -7.15 -0.55
CA LYS A 80 5.47 -8.27 0.39
C LYS A 80 6.84 -8.53 1.02
N PHE A 81 7.92 -8.05 0.40
CA PHE A 81 9.30 -8.27 0.79
C PHE A 81 10.07 -6.95 1.00
N SER A 82 9.39 -5.82 0.88
CA SER A 82 9.89 -4.52 1.30
C SER A 82 9.85 -4.38 2.83
N ASN A 83 10.59 -3.40 3.36
CA ASN A 83 10.67 -3.13 4.81
C ASN A 83 9.30 -2.80 5.42
N ALA A 84 8.46 -2.07 4.68
CA ALA A 84 7.09 -1.76 5.05
C ALA A 84 6.17 -1.81 3.81
N THR A 85 4.86 -1.94 4.05
CA THR A 85 3.84 -1.97 3.00
C THR A 85 3.79 -0.68 2.17
N ASN A 86 4.24 0.44 2.73
CA ASN A 86 4.30 1.74 2.05
C ASN A 86 5.68 2.08 1.46
N SER A 87 6.66 1.16 1.50
CA SER A 87 7.97 1.42 0.91
C SER A 87 7.89 1.53 -0.62
N CYS A 88 6.95 0.83 -1.23
CA CYS A 88 6.67 0.93 -2.66
C CYS A 88 5.69 2.07 -2.96
N TYR A 89 5.91 2.81 -4.05
CA TYR A 89 5.05 3.92 -4.46
C TYR A 89 4.79 3.94 -5.97
N ALA A 90 3.70 4.59 -6.36
CA ALA A 90 3.38 4.82 -7.77
C ALA A 90 4.20 5.99 -8.34
N PRO A 91 4.47 6.00 -9.66
CA PRO A 91 5.10 7.13 -10.31
C PRO A 91 4.26 8.39 -10.16
N LYS A 92 4.92 9.55 -10.13
CA LYS A 92 4.25 10.84 -10.06
C LYS A 92 3.38 11.07 -11.30
N SER A 93 2.16 11.56 -11.11
CA SER A 93 1.26 11.90 -12.21
C SER A 93 1.92 12.87 -13.19
N GLY A 94 1.78 12.60 -14.49
CA GLY A 94 2.41 13.37 -15.57
C GLY A 94 3.86 12.99 -15.87
N VAL A 95 4.46 12.06 -15.11
CA VAL A 95 5.76 11.46 -15.45
C VAL A 95 5.53 10.13 -16.16
N THR A 96 6.06 10.00 -17.37
CA THR A 96 6.08 8.74 -18.10
C THR A 96 7.43 8.08 -17.90
N ILE A 97 7.43 6.87 -17.35
CA ILE A 97 8.65 6.09 -17.12
C ILE A 97 8.71 5.01 -18.18
N SER A 98 9.81 4.99 -18.93
CA SER A 98 10.07 3.89 -19.85
C SER A 98 10.48 2.66 -19.05
N VAL A 99 9.75 1.58 -19.28
CA VAL A 99 9.97 0.27 -18.62
C VAL A 99 10.77 -0.67 -19.53
N ASP A 100 11.02 -0.23 -20.76
CA ASP A 100 11.67 -0.92 -21.87
C ASP A 100 13.01 -0.30 -22.28
N GLY A 101 13.45 0.76 -21.59
CA GLY A 101 14.72 1.43 -21.85
C GLY A 101 14.71 2.38 -23.05
N THR A 102 13.53 2.68 -23.62
CA THR A 102 13.34 3.67 -24.68
C THR A 102 12.86 5.00 -24.10
N CYS A 103 13.73 6.00 -24.00
CA CYS A 103 13.32 7.35 -23.59
C CYS A 103 12.90 8.20 -24.81
N GLY A 104 11.83 8.99 -24.69
CA GLY A 104 11.57 10.11 -25.61
C GLY A 104 10.72 9.83 -26.85
N THR A 105 9.64 9.05 -26.77
CA THR A 105 8.54 9.18 -27.75
C THR A 105 7.27 9.66 -27.03
N THR A 106 6.75 10.81 -27.45
CA THR A 106 5.49 11.36 -26.97
C THR A 106 4.39 10.28 -27.13
N GLY A 107 3.86 9.77 -26.02
CA GLY A 107 2.70 8.86 -26.02
C GLY A 107 2.95 7.39 -25.63
N VAL A 108 4.18 6.95 -25.34
CA VAL A 108 4.42 5.58 -24.87
C VAL A 108 4.46 5.56 -23.34
N GLY A 109 3.35 5.14 -22.72
CA GLY A 109 3.23 5.05 -21.26
C GLY A 109 2.29 6.07 -20.62
N VAL A 110 1.36 6.67 -21.38
CA VAL A 110 0.16 7.21 -20.76
C VAL A 110 -0.52 6.06 -20.03
N ILE A 111 -0.39 6.03 -18.71
CA ILE A 111 -1.43 5.45 -17.88
C ILE A 111 -2.66 6.22 -18.37
N ALA A 112 -3.64 5.51 -18.92
CA ALA A 112 -4.96 6.08 -19.12
C ALA A 112 -5.50 6.41 -17.71
N VAL A 113 -4.99 7.47 -17.10
CA VAL A 113 -5.76 8.27 -16.18
C VAL A 113 -6.80 8.85 -17.11
N THR A 114 -7.90 8.09 -17.28
CA THR A 114 -9.19 8.67 -17.56
C THR A 114 -9.22 9.94 -16.75
N GLN A 115 -9.15 11.08 -17.46
CA GLN A 115 -9.27 12.37 -16.84
C GLN A 115 -10.57 12.28 -16.05
N GLN A 116 -10.47 12.13 -14.72
CA GLN A 116 -11.54 12.50 -13.83
C GLN A 116 -11.55 14.02 -13.82
N THR A 117 -11.89 14.60 -14.97
CA THR A 117 -12.53 15.89 -15.08
C THR A 117 -13.92 15.68 -14.49
N THR A 118 -14.01 15.64 -13.16
CA THR A 118 -15.27 15.92 -12.49
C THR A 118 -15.50 17.41 -12.67
N ALA A 119 -16.30 17.74 -13.67
CA ALA A 119 -16.92 19.05 -13.79
C ALA A 119 -17.72 19.33 -12.51
N MET A 120 -17.43 20.45 -11.86
CA MET A 120 -18.34 21.19 -11.00
C MET A 120 -17.92 22.65 -10.98
#